data_AF-A0A932TAS7-F1
#
_entry.id   AF-A0A932TAS7-F1
#
_cell.length_a   1.000
_cell.length_b   1.000
_cell.length_c   1.000
_cell.angle_alpha   90.00
_cell.angle_beta   90.00
_cell.angle_gamma   90.00
#
_symmetry.space_group_name_H-M   'P 1'
#
loop_
_entity.id
_entity.type
_entity.pdbx_description
1 polymer ?
#
loop_
_entity_poly.entity_id
_entity_poly.type
_entity_poly.pdbx_seq_one_letter_code
_entity_poly.pdbx_strand_id
1 'polypeptide(L)'
;MSIETRNEWCREVVVLRPPTGRLRFLVHVNKERCPYCSSGVRTTSIWGTVTGFTEEVAWCGHCFNATCYAVRLPPTQRERFEAMRSAFLSETPATVWDAARPALEDLERRGLL
;
A
#
# COMPACT_ATOMS: atom_id res chain seq x y z
N MET A 1 -14.73 11.49 8.07
CA MET A 1 -14.24 12.62 7.25
C MET A 1 -12.96 12.16 6.57
N SER A 2 -13.04 11.84 5.29
CA SER A 2 -11.91 11.42 4.46
C SER A 2 -10.98 12.61 4.23
N ILE A 3 -9.68 12.42 4.42
CA ILE A 3 -8.67 13.43 4.06
C ILE A 3 -8.37 13.20 2.58
N GLU A 4 -8.45 14.26 1.76
CA GLU A 4 -8.17 14.15 0.33
C GLU A 4 -6.81 13.51 0.10
N THR A 5 -6.84 12.38 -0.60
CA THR A 5 -5.64 11.67 -1.02
C THR A 5 -5.40 12.11 -2.46
N ARG A 6 -4.18 12.58 -2.79
CA ARG A 6 -3.84 12.96 -4.16
C ARG A 6 -4.04 11.73 -5.07
N ASN A 7 -5.12 11.72 -5.84
CA ASN A 7 -5.54 10.60 -6.71
C ASN A 7 -4.51 10.24 -7.79
N GLU A 8 -3.56 11.13 -8.04
CA GLU A 8 -2.42 10.94 -8.95
C GLU A 8 -1.56 9.74 -8.54
N TRP A 9 -1.46 9.42 -7.24
CA TRP A 9 -0.64 8.30 -6.76
C TRP A 9 -1.20 6.92 -7.09
N CYS A 10 -2.52 6.82 -7.32
CA CYS A 10 -3.12 5.58 -7.79
C CYS A 10 -2.83 5.35 -9.29
N ARG A 11 -2.45 6.39 -10.05
CA ARG A 11 -2.22 6.31 -11.51
C ARG A 11 -0.81 5.88 -11.88
N GLU A 12 0.15 6.02 -10.99
CA GLU A 12 1.53 5.61 -11.21
C GLU A 12 1.79 4.26 -10.52
N VAL A 13 2.57 3.41 -11.18
CA VAL A 13 3.01 2.12 -10.61
C VAL A 13 3.90 2.44 -9.42
N VAL A 14 3.30 2.54 -8.25
CA VAL A 14 4.01 2.83 -7.02
C VAL A 14 4.61 1.54 -6.49
N VAL A 15 5.93 1.45 -6.57
CA VAL A 15 6.70 0.29 -6.12
C VAL A 15 7.28 0.55 -4.75
N LEU A 16 6.98 -0.32 -3.78
CA LEU A 16 7.81 -0.46 -2.58
C LEU A 16 8.88 -1.53 -2.84
N ARG A 17 10.15 -1.15 -2.64
CA ARG A 17 11.27 -2.08 -2.59
C ARG A 17 11.68 -2.25 -1.12
N PRO A 18 11.00 -3.13 -0.35
CA PRO A 18 11.47 -3.49 0.99
C PRO A 18 12.90 -4.09 0.91
N PRO A 19 13.63 -4.20 2.04
CA PRO A 19 14.95 -4.83 2.10
C PRO A 19 14.98 -6.24 1.49
N THR A 20 13.86 -6.96 1.54
CA THR A 20 13.64 -8.27 0.91
C THR A 20 13.55 -8.26 -0.61
N GLY A 21 13.54 -7.09 -1.25
CA GLY A 21 13.56 -6.92 -2.71
C GLY A 21 12.24 -7.23 -3.43
N ARG A 22 11.16 -7.59 -2.70
CA ARG A 22 9.86 -7.95 -3.29
C ARG A 22 9.08 -6.71 -3.70
N LEU A 23 8.90 -6.54 -5.00
CA LEU A 23 8.11 -5.45 -5.58
C LEU A 23 6.63 -5.58 -5.17
N ARG A 24 6.06 -4.45 -4.74
CA ARG A 24 4.63 -4.31 -4.41
C ARG A 24 4.04 -3.14 -5.17
N PHE A 25 2.85 -3.29 -5.71
CA PHE A 25 2.11 -2.31 -6.50
C PHE A 25 1.00 -1.69 -5.65
N LEU A 26 0.99 -0.37 -5.51
CA LEU A 26 -0.12 0.30 -4.84
C LEU A 26 -1.39 0.21 -5.68
N VAL A 27 -2.44 -0.38 -5.12
CA VAL A 27 -3.75 -0.50 -5.76
C VAL A 27 -4.68 0.62 -5.31
N HIS A 28 -4.62 0.94 -4.03
CA HIS A 28 -5.50 1.93 -3.41
C HIS A 28 -4.83 2.53 -2.19
N VAL A 29 -5.15 3.79 -1.91
CA VAL A 29 -4.79 4.45 -0.66
C VAL A 29 -5.94 5.34 -0.22
N ASN A 30 -6.22 5.30 1.08
CA ASN A 30 -7.18 6.15 1.75
C ASN A 30 -6.54 6.72 3.02
N LYS A 31 -6.99 7.91 3.42
CA LYS A 31 -6.59 8.56 4.67
C LYS A 31 -7.82 8.96 5.47
N GLU A 32 -7.81 8.59 6.75
CA GLU A 32 -8.88 8.88 7.69
C GLU A 32 -8.32 9.31 9.05
N ARG A 33 -9.19 9.83 9.92
CA ARG A 33 -8.78 10.07 11.32
C ARG A 33 -8.48 8.74 11.99
N CYS A 34 -7.39 8.68 12.74
CA CYS A 34 -7.03 7.47 13.46
C CYS A 34 -8.08 7.15 14.53
N PRO A 35 -8.62 5.92 14.59
CA PRO A 35 -9.58 5.55 15.62
C PRO A 35 -8.92 5.29 16.99
N TYR A 36 -7.58 5.21 17.04
CA TYR A 36 -6.83 4.86 18.25
C TYR A 36 -6.14 6.06 18.92
N CYS A 37 -6.12 7.24 18.29
CA CYS A 37 -5.58 8.45 18.89
C CYS A 37 -6.35 9.69 18.41
N SER A 38 -6.37 10.74 19.23
CA SER A 38 -7.20 11.93 19.00
C SER A 38 -6.68 12.86 17.88
N SER A 39 -5.39 12.79 17.57
CA SER A 39 -4.69 13.73 16.68
C SER A 39 -4.12 13.10 15.42
N GLY A 40 -4.05 11.77 15.35
CA GLY A 40 -3.36 11.07 14.27
C GLY A 40 -4.21 10.88 13.01
N VAL A 41 -3.52 10.72 11.89
CA VAL A 41 -4.10 10.28 10.61
C VAL A 41 -3.73 8.82 10.41
N ARG A 42 -4.72 7.98 10.11
CA ARG A 42 -4.52 6.60 9.66
C ARG A 42 -4.48 6.59 8.14
N THR A 43 -3.38 6.11 7.58
CA THR A 43 -3.27 5.78 6.17
C THR A 43 -3.57 4.30 6.01
N THR A 44 -4.53 3.96 5.16
CA THR A 44 -4.83 2.58 4.76
C THR A 44 -4.50 2.45 3.30
N SER A 45 -3.75 1.42 2.92
CA SER A 45 -3.31 1.20 1.55
C SER A 45 -3.42 -0.27 1.20
N ILE A 46 -3.82 -0.56 -0.03
CA ILE A 46 -3.84 -1.93 -0.55
C ILE A 46 -2.70 -2.07 -1.54
N TRP A 47 -1.91 -3.13 -1.34
CA TRP A 47 -0.75 -3.47 -2.13
C TRP A 47 -0.96 -4.82 -2.79
N GLY A 48 -0.50 -4.96 -4.03
CA GLY A 48 -0.45 -6.23 -4.74
C GLY A 48 0.99 -6.65 -5.07
N THR A 49 1.31 -7.93 -5.03
CA THR A 49 2.63 -8.46 -5.42
C THR A 49 2.66 -8.90 -6.89
N VAL A 50 3.85 -9.15 -7.42
CA VAL A 50 4.02 -9.75 -8.77
C VAL A 50 3.33 -11.12 -8.87
N THR A 51 3.20 -11.86 -7.77
CA THR A 51 2.51 -13.15 -7.73
C THR A 51 0.99 -13.05 -7.63
N GLY A 52 0.43 -11.83 -7.56
CA GLY A 52 -1.00 -11.60 -7.47
C GLY A 52 -1.59 -11.67 -6.06
N PHE A 53 -0.75 -11.77 -5.03
CA PHE A 53 -1.20 -11.65 -3.64
C PHE A 53 -1.51 -10.20 -3.30
N THR A 54 -2.56 -9.95 -2.51
CA THR A 54 -2.97 -8.60 -2.14
C THR A 54 -3.12 -8.45 -0.63
N GLU A 55 -2.59 -7.36 -0.09
CA GLU A 55 -2.55 -7.07 1.33
C GLU A 55 -2.99 -5.63 1.60
N GLU A 56 -3.74 -5.43 2.67
CA GLU A 56 -4.04 -4.11 3.21
C GLU A 56 -3.06 -3.80 4.33
N VAL A 57 -2.34 -2.70 4.19
CA VAL A 57 -1.45 -2.14 5.20
C VAL A 57 -2.08 -0.85 5.69
N ALA A 58 -2.34 -0.78 6.99
CA ALA A 58 -2.83 0.44 7.62
C ALA A 58 -1.92 0.86 8.76
N TRP A 59 -1.60 2.16 8.84
CA TRP A 59 -0.73 2.70 9.89
C TRP A 59 -1.14 4.11 10.28
N CYS A 60 -0.86 4.49 11.52
CA CYS A 60 -0.92 5.86 11.97
C CYS A 60 0.48 6.40 12.23
N GLY A 61 0.83 7.53 11.61
CA GLY A 61 2.14 8.19 11.84
C GLY A 61 2.30 8.84 13.22
N HIS A 62 1.24 8.88 14.04
CA HIS A 62 1.27 9.49 15.38
C HIS A 62 1.39 8.45 16.49
N CYS A 63 0.47 7.48 16.55
CA CYS A 63 0.47 6.44 17.58
C CYS A 63 1.20 5.16 17.15
N PHE A 64 1.76 5.12 15.94
CA PHE A 64 2.45 3.96 15.35
C PHE A 64 1.64 2.66 15.31
N ASN A 65 0.32 2.73 15.55
CA ASN A 65 -0.53 1.57 15.40
C ASN A 65 -0.58 1.16 13.92
N ALA A 66 -0.01 -0.01 13.62
CA ALA A 66 0.11 -0.57 12.28
C ALA A 66 -0.48 -1.99 12.21
N THR A 67 -1.11 -2.30 11.09
CA THR A 67 -1.75 -3.58 10.80
C THR A 67 -1.49 -4.00 9.36
N CYS A 68 -1.38 -5.31 9.11
CA CYS A 68 -1.26 -5.89 7.77
C CYS A 68 -2.11 -7.15 7.68
N TYR A 69 -2.96 -7.26 6.65
CA TYR A 69 -3.81 -8.43 6.42
C TYR A 69 -3.95 -8.75 4.94
N ALA A 70 -4.10 -10.03 4.61
CA ALA A 70 -4.49 -10.44 3.26
C ALA A 70 -5.90 -9.94 2.95
N VAL A 71 -6.10 -9.37 1.75
CA VAL A 71 -7.41 -8.86 1.31
C VAL A 71 -7.75 -9.38 -0.07
N ARG A 72 -9.05 -9.49 -0.37
CA ARG A 72 -9.54 -9.73 -1.73
C ARG A 72 -9.98 -8.42 -2.35
N LEU A 73 -9.44 -8.10 -3.53
CA LEU A 73 -9.84 -6.90 -4.25
C LEU A 73 -11.27 -7.01 -4.80
N PRO A 74 -12.07 -5.94 -4.73
CA PRO A 74 -13.28 -5.78 -5.53
C PRO A 74 -12.97 -5.92 -7.03
N PRO A 75 -13.94 -6.33 -7.87
CA PRO A 75 -13.71 -6.59 -9.30
C PRO A 75 -13.02 -5.43 -10.03
N THR A 76 -13.47 -4.19 -9.81
CA THR A 76 -12.92 -2.98 -10.46
C THR A 76 -11.47 -2.68 -10.05
N GLN A 77 -11.11 -2.92 -8.79
CA GLN A 77 -9.74 -2.76 -8.32
C GLN A 77 -8.84 -3.89 -8.78
N ARG A 78 -9.40 -5.11 -8.90
CA ARG A 78 -8.70 -6.29 -9.40
C ARG A 78 -8.31 -6.13 -10.86
N GLU A 79 -9.22 -5.70 -11.73
CA GLU A 79 -8.95 -5.45 -13.14
C GLU A 79 -7.82 -4.42 -13.32
N ARG A 80 -7.89 -3.31 -12.57
CA ARG A 80 -6.84 -2.28 -12.56
C ARG A 80 -5.50 -2.84 -12.11
N PHE A 81 -5.48 -3.63 -11.05
CA PHE A 81 -4.28 -4.27 -10.53
C PHE A 81 -3.64 -5.21 -11.57
N GLU A 82 -4.42 -6.08 -12.19
CA GLU A 82 -3.93 -7.01 -13.22
C GLU A 82 -3.38 -6.27 -14.45
N ALA A 83 -4.02 -5.16 -14.85
CA ALA A 83 -3.53 -4.31 -15.93
C ALA A 83 -2.18 -3.65 -15.57
N MET A 84 -2.04 -3.09 -14.37
CA MET A 84 -0.78 -2.50 -13.90
C MET A 84 0.33 -3.55 -13.78
N ARG A 85 0.02 -4.74 -13.24
CA ARG A 85 0.97 -5.84 -13.11
C ARG A 85 1.48 -6.29 -14.48
N SER A 86 0.58 -6.44 -15.45
CA SER A 86 0.93 -6.85 -16.80
C SER A 86 1.79 -5.80 -17.51
N ALA A 87 1.46 -4.52 -17.40
CA ALA A 87 2.23 -3.42 -17.98
C ALA A 87 3.64 -3.29 -17.38
N PHE A 88 3.79 -3.54 -16.07
CA PHE A 88 5.09 -3.58 -15.42
C PHE A 88 5.93 -4.77 -15.91
N LEU A 89 5.33 -5.97 -15.99
CA LEU A 89 6.01 -7.15 -16.52
C LEU A 89 6.43 -7.00 -17.99
N SER A 90 5.77 -6.11 -18.74
CA SER A 90 6.13 -5.75 -20.11
C SER A 90 7.06 -4.51 -20.21
N GLU A 91 7.88 -4.25 -19.19
CA GLU A 91 8.96 -3.23 -19.17
C GLU A 91 8.53 -1.75 -19.07
N THR A 92 7.39 -1.44 -18.44
CA THR A 92 7.05 -0.03 -18.12
C THR A 92 7.81 0.48 -16.88
N PRO A 93 8.46 1.66 -16.90
CA PRO A 93 9.12 2.24 -15.73
C PRO A 93 8.10 2.53 -14.60
N ALA A 94 8.51 2.27 -13.36
CA ALA A 94 7.69 2.43 -12.16
C ALA A 94 8.22 3.55 -11.25
N THR A 95 7.33 4.35 -10.67
CA THR A 95 7.66 5.40 -9.70
C THR A 95 7.77 4.77 -8.30
N VAL A 96 8.78 5.11 -7.51
CA VAL A 96 8.92 4.59 -6.13
C VAL A 96 8.21 5.51 -5.14
N TRP A 97 7.36 4.96 -4.26
CA TRP A 97 6.73 5.70 -3.15
C TRP A 97 7.13 5.10 -1.81
N ASP A 98 7.93 5.84 -1.05
CA ASP A 98 8.48 5.36 0.22
C ASP A 98 7.60 5.68 1.44
N ALA A 99 6.38 6.22 1.26
CA ALA A 99 5.59 6.69 2.40
C ALA A 99 5.17 5.56 3.37
N ALA A 100 5.01 4.34 2.88
CA ALA A 100 4.73 3.17 3.72
C ALA A 100 5.99 2.41 4.15
N ARG A 101 7.19 2.82 3.71
CA ARG A 101 8.46 2.16 4.06
C ARG A 101 8.65 2.00 5.58
N PRO A 102 8.46 3.04 6.41
CA PRO A 102 8.66 2.90 7.85
C PRO A 102 7.70 1.90 8.50
N ALA A 103 6.47 1.79 7.99
CA ALA A 103 5.48 0.85 8.49
C ALA A 103 5.81 -0.60 8.08
N LEU A 104 6.25 -0.82 6.84
CA LEU A 104 6.70 -2.13 6.39
C LEU A 104 7.95 -2.60 7.13
N GLU A 105 8.92 -1.71 7.38
CA GLU A 105 10.12 -2.02 8.14
C GLU A 105 9.81 -2.40 9.60
N ASP A 106 8.82 -1.77 10.24
CA ASP A 106 8.35 -2.16 11.58
C ASP A 106 7.70 -3.55 11.58
N LEU A 107 6.82 -3.81 10.60
CA LEU A 107 6.13 -5.09 10.48
C LEU A 107 7.10 -6.25 10.21
N GLU A 108 8.11 -6.03 9.37
CA GLU A 108 9.16 -7.02 9.08
C GLU A 108 10.02 -7.29 10.33
N ARG A 109 10.42 -6.24 11.06
CA ARG A 109 11.12 -6.39 12.36
C ARG A 109 10.32 -7.21 13.37
N ARG A 110 8.99 -7.17 13.29
CA ARG A 110 8.06 -7.90 14.15
C ARG A 110 7.69 -9.30 13.63
N GLY A 111 8.16 -9.70 12.45
CA GLY A 111 7.87 -11.00 11.85
C GLY A 111 6.43 -11.16 11.36
N LEU A 112 5.79 -10.05 10.97
CA LEU A 112 4.38 -10.01 10.55
C LEU A 112 4.20 -9.88 9.01
N LEU A 113 5.29 -9.99 8.25
CA LEU A 113 5.34 -9.90 6.78
C LEU A 113 6.10 -11.09 6.16
#